data_AF-A0A8W8ILN7-F1
#
_entry.id   AF-A0A8W8ILN7-F1
#
_cell.length_a   1.000
_cell.length_b   1.000
_cell.length_c   1.000
_cell.angle_alpha   90.00
_cell.angle_beta   90.00
_cell.angle_gamma   90.00
#
_symmetry.space_group_name_H-M   'P 1'
#
loop_
_entity.id
_entity.type
_entity.pdbx_description
1 polymer ?
#
loop_
_entity_poly.entity_id
_entity_poly.type
_entity_poly.pdbx_seq_one_letter_code
_entity_poly.pdbx_strand_id
1 'polypeptide(L)'
;MGNEDTLNAIFTIGYLFFVFCFVAPPTEFVSAGLTIQNVLSNYLGSEQLHFIEYHMKRTAVTLLVHSILPLGYYVGLGLFSPQLGLFTPWNLGLFWKIYLTVSTLIILTCSLLFFLWTRNKYNSHPIAKQLALLGNGTSSWRAVASSINVEFRRVDKFTTGAPGRRVIVTDSWVILTSTYYVYIAHQNDIHLALSNSEEHDIHYESMTSVQFLKFNVISINPALKPFSIRLNALEYKDLKDKLTTPIVNARNIVIKQSLSDQFLDAFRHQVNLNQVFHMPDTMEADTCIGCMQKESDIKLVKLCDSTEVEQCVQCYCRPMWCLECMGKWFASRQDQQRPEVWMSGSSPCPTCRAKFCVLDVCKLVK
;
A
#
# COMPACT_ATOMS: atom_id res chain seq x y z
N MET A 1 41.05 7.00 -26.54
CA MET A 1 40.20 6.29 -25.56
C MET A 1 39.91 4.94 -26.16
N GLY A 2 40.56 3.91 -25.61
CA GLY A 2 40.72 2.61 -26.28
C GLY A 2 39.48 1.74 -26.15
N ASN A 3 39.36 0.75 -27.05
CA ASN A 3 38.33 -0.30 -27.01
C ASN A 3 38.18 -0.96 -25.63
N GLU A 4 39.28 -1.05 -24.87
CA GLU A 4 39.34 -1.62 -23.52
C GLU A 4 38.65 -0.75 -22.46
N ASP A 5 38.79 0.57 -22.53
CA ASP A 5 38.10 1.49 -21.62
C ASP A 5 36.58 1.38 -21.82
N THR A 6 36.16 1.23 -23.07
CA THR A 6 34.75 1.01 -23.44
C THR A 6 34.23 -0.32 -22.90
N LEU A 7 34.99 -1.42 -23.03
CA LEU A 7 34.63 -2.73 -22.49
C LEU A 7 34.51 -2.73 -20.97
N ASN A 8 35.43 -2.08 -20.26
CA ASN A 8 35.37 -1.90 -18.81
C ASN A 8 34.12 -1.12 -18.38
N ALA A 9 33.79 -0.05 -19.12
CA ALA A 9 32.60 0.75 -18.86
C ALA A 9 31.31 -0.06 -19.07
N ILE A 10 31.23 -0.86 -20.14
CA ILE A 10 30.09 -1.75 -20.40
C ILE A 10 29.91 -2.77 -19.29
N PHE A 11 30.99 -3.44 -18.86
CA PHE A 11 30.93 -4.39 -17.74
C PHE A 11 30.45 -3.71 -16.46
N THR A 12 30.99 -2.53 -16.15
CA THR A 12 30.63 -1.77 -14.95
C THR A 12 29.15 -1.38 -14.97
N ILE A 13 28.65 -0.85 -16.08
CA ILE A 13 27.23 -0.49 -16.23
C ILE A 13 26.35 -1.74 -16.10
N GLY A 14 26.71 -2.83 -16.75
CA GLY A 14 25.99 -4.11 -16.65
C GLY A 14 25.97 -4.66 -15.23
N TYR A 15 27.08 -4.59 -14.51
CA TYR A 15 27.16 -5.04 -13.12
C TYR A 15 26.35 -4.15 -12.18
N LEU A 16 26.38 -2.82 -12.37
CA LEU A 16 25.54 -1.89 -11.60
C LEU A 16 24.06 -2.14 -11.83
N PHE A 17 23.66 -2.42 -13.07
CA PHE A 17 22.30 -2.82 -13.40
C PHE A 17 21.92 -4.13 -12.70
N PHE A 18 22.78 -5.15 -12.74
CA PHE A 18 22.58 -6.40 -12.02
C PHE A 18 22.42 -6.18 -10.50
N VAL A 19 23.30 -5.39 -9.88
CA VAL A 19 23.22 -5.06 -8.45
C VAL A 19 21.93 -4.33 -8.11
N PHE A 20 21.51 -3.38 -8.95
CA PHE A 20 20.25 -2.66 -8.77
C PHE A 20 19.06 -3.62 -8.80
N CYS A 21 18.96 -4.48 -9.82
CA CYS A 21 17.91 -5.49 -9.93
C CYS A 21 17.98 -6.55 -8.81
N PHE A 22 19.15 -6.83 -8.26
CA PHE A 22 19.28 -7.80 -7.18
C PHE A 22 18.87 -7.21 -5.82
N VAL A 23 19.28 -5.97 -5.53
CA VAL A 23 19.00 -5.28 -4.26
C VAL A 23 17.57 -4.74 -4.21
N ALA A 24 17.06 -4.24 -5.34
CA ALA A 24 15.73 -3.70 -5.51
C ALA A 24 15.05 -4.41 -6.70
N PRO A 25 14.62 -5.68 -6.52
CA PRO A 25 14.08 -6.48 -7.61
C PRO A 25 12.81 -5.83 -8.18
N PRO A 26 12.77 -5.60 -9.50
CA PRO A 26 11.56 -5.11 -10.14
C PRO A 26 10.52 -6.23 -10.17
N THR A 27 9.28 -5.87 -10.48
CA THR A 27 8.11 -6.75 -10.42
C THR A 27 8.27 -8.04 -11.22
N GLU A 28 9.00 -8.00 -12.32
CA GLU A 28 9.26 -9.13 -13.21
C GLU A 28 10.17 -10.16 -12.52
N PHE A 29 11.20 -9.71 -11.81
CA PHE A 29 12.12 -10.58 -11.07
C PHE A 29 11.45 -11.22 -9.86
N VAL A 30 10.59 -10.46 -9.18
CA VAL A 30 9.74 -10.99 -8.10
C VAL A 30 8.80 -12.07 -8.63
N SER A 31 8.17 -11.81 -9.78
CA SER A 31 7.25 -12.76 -10.44
C SER A 31 7.96 -14.01 -10.96
N ALA A 32 9.19 -13.88 -11.46
CA ALA A 32 10.05 -14.99 -11.85
C ALA A 32 10.61 -15.79 -10.65
N GLY A 33 10.36 -15.34 -9.43
CA GLY A 33 10.78 -16.00 -8.21
C GLY A 33 12.26 -15.82 -7.86
N LEU A 34 12.98 -14.93 -8.56
CA LEU A 34 14.40 -14.64 -8.33
C LEU A 34 14.59 -13.67 -7.16
N THR A 35 14.12 -14.07 -5.98
CA THR A 35 14.31 -13.30 -4.74
C THR A 35 15.13 -14.10 -3.74
N ILE A 36 15.92 -13.42 -2.90
CA ILE A 36 16.67 -14.04 -1.78
C ILE A 36 15.73 -14.90 -0.91
N GLN A 37 14.47 -14.47 -0.79
CA GLN A 37 13.43 -15.13 0.00
C GLN A 37 13.07 -16.50 -0.57
N ASN A 38 12.93 -16.61 -1.89
CA ASN A 38 12.59 -17.86 -2.55
C ASN A 38 13.78 -18.82 -2.62
N VAL A 39 14.98 -18.29 -2.92
CA VAL A 39 16.21 -19.10 -2.98
C VAL A 39 16.55 -19.73 -1.63
N LEU A 40 16.29 -19.01 -0.53
CA LEU A 40 16.59 -19.46 0.83
C LEU A 40 15.33 -19.82 1.62
N SER A 41 14.23 -20.14 0.93
CA SER A 41 12.93 -20.47 1.53
C SER A 41 13.02 -21.58 2.59
N ASN A 42 13.78 -22.64 2.31
CA ASN A 42 14.00 -23.74 3.26
C ASN A 42 14.69 -23.31 4.56
N TYR A 43 15.62 -22.35 4.50
CA TYR A 43 16.32 -21.84 5.68
C TYR A 43 15.46 -20.82 6.46
N LEU A 44 14.75 -19.96 5.73
CA LEU A 44 13.91 -18.93 6.33
C LEU A 44 12.68 -19.52 7.03
N GLY A 45 12.13 -20.60 6.49
CA GLY A 45 10.91 -21.24 7.00
C GLY A 45 9.65 -20.47 6.61
N SER A 46 8.58 -20.67 7.38
CA SER A 46 7.27 -20.07 7.09
C SER A 46 7.10 -18.70 7.77
N GLU A 47 6.92 -17.65 6.95
CA GLU A 47 6.53 -16.31 7.42
C GLU A 47 5.23 -16.37 8.24
N GLN A 48 4.31 -17.26 7.88
CA GLN A 48 2.96 -17.31 8.45
C GLN A 48 2.97 -17.93 9.86
N LEU A 49 3.87 -18.86 10.12
CA LEU A 49 3.99 -19.48 11.43
C LEU A 49 4.90 -18.67 12.36
N HIS A 50 6.03 -18.19 11.87
CA HIS A 50 7.08 -17.58 12.69
C HIS A 50 7.51 -16.23 12.11
N PHE A 51 6.57 -15.30 11.97
CA PHE A 51 6.76 -13.99 11.36
C PHE A 51 8.03 -13.25 11.85
N ILE A 52 8.20 -13.09 13.16
CA ILE A 52 9.36 -12.37 13.71
C ILE A 52 10.68 -13.08 13.42
N GLU A 53 10.74 -14.39 13.64
CA GLU A 53 11.97 -15.17 13.43
C GLU A 53 12.33 -15.23 11.94
N TYR A 54 11.33 -15.41 11.08
CA TYR A 54 11.45 -15.35 9.63
C TYR A 54 12.10 -14.03 9.20
N HIS A 55 11.60 -12.90 9.69
CA HIS A 55 12.15 -11.60 9.35
C HIS A 55 13.55 -11.35 9.92
N MET A 56 13.86 -11.84 11.13
CA MET A 56 15.22 -11.78 11.68
C MET A 56 16.21 -12.56 10.82
N LYS A 57 15.87 -13.80 10.42
CA LYS A 57 16.69 -14.61 9.51
C LYS A 57 16.83 -13.92 8.16
N ARG A 58 15.73 -13.40 7.61
CA ARG A 58 15.69 -12.72 6.32
C ARG A 58 16.60 -11.51 6.29
N THR A 59 16.53 -10.62 7.29
CA THR A 59 17.37 -9.41 7.32
C THR A 59 18.84 -9.77 7.48
N ALA A 60 19.16 -10.77 8.31
CA ALA A 60 20.53 -11.21 8.54
C ALA A 60 21.16 -11.84 7.28
N VAL A 61 20.44 -12.72 6.61
CA VAL A 61 20.86 -13.35 5.35
C VAL A 61 20.97 -12.32 4.23
N THR A 62 19.99 -11.42 4.09
CA THR A 62 20.00 -10.39 3.04
C THR A 62 21.20 -9.46 3.19
N LEU A 63 21.53 -9.08 4.43
CA LEU A 63 22.73 -8.29 4.72
C LEU A 63 24.01 -9.04 4.29
N LEU A 64 24.10 -10.33 4.59
CA LEU A 64 25.26 -11.15 4.22
C LEU A 64 25.38 -11.29 2.70
N VAL A 65 24.30 -11.61 1.99
CA VAL A 65 24.32 -11.78 0.53
C VAL A 65 24.68 -10.47 -0.17
N HIS A 66 24.06 -9.35 0.23
CA HIS A 66 24.38 -8.05 -0.35
C HIS A 66 25.80 -7.58 -0.01
N SER A 67 26.37 -7.99 1.12
CA SER A 67 27.76 -7.67 1.48
C SER A 67 28.78 -8.25 0.51
N ILE A 68 28.44 -9.32 -0.23
CA ILE A 68 29.33 -9.99 -1.18
C ILE A 68 29.40 -9.24 -2.51
N LEU A 69 28.39 -8.42 -2.85
CA LEU A 69 28.28 -7.76 -4.16
C LEU A 69 29.49 -6.85 -4.51
N PRO A 70 30.07 -6.05 -3.60
CA PRO A 70 31.27 -5.28 -3.90
C PRO A 70 32.48 -6.17 -4.23
N LEU A 71 32.70 -7.25 -3.48
CA LEU A 71 33.78 -8.20 -3.80
C LEU A 71 33.52 -8.92 -5.13
N GLY A 72 32.26 -9.26 -5.41
CA GLY A 72 31.83 -9.82 -6.69
C GLY A 72 32.19 -8.91 -7.87
N TYR A 73 32.06 -7.59 -7.72
CA TYR A 73 32.47 -6.63 -8.75
C TYR A 73 33.99 -6.68 -8.98
N TYR A 74 34.77 -6.68 -7.89
CA TYR A 74 36.23 -6.74 -7.97
C TYR A 74 36.71 -8.00 -8.69
N VAL A 75 36.17 -9.17 -8.30
CA VAL A 75 36.52 -10.45 -8.90
C VAL A 75 36.05 -10.50 -10.36
N GLY A 76 34.81 -10.09 -10.63
CA GLY A 76 34.24 -10.09 -11.97
C GLY A 76 35.01 -9.21 -12.95
N LEU A 77 35.38 -7.99 -12.53
CA LEU A 77 36.18 -7.08 -13.35
C LEU A 77 37.60 -7.63 -13.57
N GLY A 78 38.20 -8.27 -12.54
CA GLY A 78 39.51 -8.90 -12.67
C GLY A 78 39.53 -10.07 -13.66
N LEU A 79 38.44 -10.84 -13.74
CA LEU A 79 38.29 -11.93 -14.71
C LEU A 79 37.98 -11.40 -16.12
N PHE A 80 37.15 -10.37 -16.23
CA PHE A 80 36.75 -9.80 -17.52
C PHE A 80 37.88 -8.98 -18.18
N SER A 81 38.70 -8.31 -17.38
CA SER A 81 39.78 -7.45 -17.84
C SER A 81 41.12 -7.79 -17.17
N PRO A 82 41.79 -8.89 -17.60
CA PRO A 82 43.06 -9.33 -17.03
C PRO A 82 44.19 -8.28 -17.15
N GLN A 83 44.09 -7.39 -18.14
CA GLN A 83 44.98 -6.25 -18.38
C GLN A 83 45.19 -5.38 -17.12
N LEU A 84 44.16 -5.26 -16.27
CA LEU A 84 44.19 -4.46 -15.05
C LEU A 84 45.07 -5.07 -13.95
N GLY A 85 45.51 -6.32 -14.10
CA GLY A 85 46.38 -6.99 -13.13
C GLY A 85 45.79 -7.08 -11.73
N LEU A 86 44.45 -7.09 -11.60
CA LEU A 86 43.77 -7.00 -10.30
C LEU A 86 44.17 -8.14 -9.33
N PHE A 87 44.48 -9.32 -9.85
CA PHE A 87 44.93 -10.45 -9.04
C PHE A 87 46.43 -10.44 -8.70
N THR A 88 47.18 -9.42 -9.14
CA THR A 88 48.60 -9.25 -8.80
C THR A 88 48.76 -8.17 -7.72
N PRO A 89 48.79 -8.55 -6.42
CA PRO A 89 48.73 -7.59 -5.32
C PRO A 89 49.93 -6.62 -5.27
N TRP A 90 51.07 -7.04 -5.83
CA TRP A 90 52.33 -6.30 -5.84
C TRP A 90 52.27 -5.03 -6.68
N ASN A 91 51.64 -5.09 -7.87
CA ASN A 91 51.54 -3.98 -8.82
C ASN A 91 50.16 -3.28 -8.79
N LEU A 92 49.34 -3.61 -7.80
CA LEU A 92 47.97 -3.10 -7.71
C LEU A 92 47.98 -1.61 -7.31
N GLY A 93 47.26 -0.79 -8.09
CA GLY A 93 47.06 0.63 -7.80
C GLY A 93 46.38 0.86 -6.45
N LEU A 94 46.65 2.01 -5.81
CA LEU A 94 46.15 2.34 -4.47
C LEU A 94 44.61 2.25 -4.37
N PHE A 95 43.90 2.71 -5.40
CA PHE A 95 42.44 2.65 -5.47
C PHE A 95 41.91 1.22 -5.33
N TRP A 96 42.45 0.28 -6.10
CA TRP A 96 42.02 -1.13 -6.08
C TRP A 96 42.41 -1.84 -4.78
N LYS A 97 43.55 -1.47 -4.17
CA LYS A 97 43.93 -1.93 -2.82
C LYS A 97 42.92 -1.49 -1.77
N ILE A 98 42.52 -0.22 -1.78
CA ILE A 98 41.49 0.31 -0.87
C ILE A 98 40.15 -0.38 -1.13
N TYR A 99 39.73 -0.49 -2.39
CA TYR A 99 38.46 -1.14 -2.76
C TYR A 99 38.37 -2.58 -2.26
N LEU A 100 39.42 -3.38 -2.48
CA LEU A 100 39.49 -4.77 -2.00
C LEU A 100 39.46 -4.83 -0.47
N THR A 101 40.21 -3.96 0.20
CA THR A 101 40.26 -3.92 1.67
C THR A 101 38.89 -3.56 2.25
N VAL A 102 38.20 -2.57 1.69
CA VAL A 102 36.86 -2.17 2.13
C VAL A 102 35.85 -3.27 1.85
N SER A 103 35.87 -3.87 0.65
CA SER A 103 34.93 -4.94 0.27
C SER A 103 35.07 -6.17 1.16
N THR A 104 36.30 -6.59 1.45
CA THR A 104 36.57 -7.72 2.36
C THR A 104 36.18 -7.38 3.79
N LEU A 105 36.45 -6.16 4.28
CA LEU A 105 36.04 -5.72 5.61
C LEU A 105 34.51 -5.72 5.78
N ILE A 106 33.75 -5.28 4.77
CA ILE A 106 32.29 -5.31 4.78
C ILE A 106 31.79 -6.76 4.93
N ILE A 107 32.33 -7.70 4.15
CA ILE A 107 31.94 -9.12 4.26
C ILE A 107 32.29 -9.69 5.62
N LEU A 108 33.49 -9.42 6.15
CA LEU A 108 33.92 -9.91 7.45
C LEU A 108 33.04 -9.37 8.59
N THR A 109 32.71 -8.08 8.56
CA THR A 109 31.83 -7.45 9.56
C THR A 109 30.40 -8.01 9.47
N CYS A 110 29.82 -8.15 8.29
CA CYS A 110 28.50 -8.76 8.10
C CYS A 110 28.48 -10.24 8.53
N SER A 111 29.53 -11.00 8.23
CA SER A 111 29.68 -12.40 8.64
C SER A 111 29.81 -12.53 10.16
N LEU A 112 30.59 -11.65 10.80
CA LEU A 112 30.71 -11.59 12.25
C LEU A 112 29.37 -11.26 12.90
N LEU A 113 28.64 -10.24 12.39
CA LEU A 113 27.31 -9.89 12.89
C LEU A 113 26.33 -11.05 12.76
N PHE A 114 26.30 -11.70 11.59
CA PHE A 114 25.48 -12.89 11.35
C PHE A 114 25.79 -13.98 12.37
N PHE A 115 27.07 -14.31 12.56
CA PHE A 115 27.51 -15.32 13.53
C PHE A 115 27.15 -14.96 14.97
N LEU A 116 27.33 -13.69 15.38
CA LEU A 116 26.98 -13.22 16.71
C LEU A 116 25.47 -13.28 16.96
N TRP A 117 24.66 -12.93 15.95
CA TRP A 117 23.20 -13.03 16.03
C TRP A 117 22.74 -14.48 16.14
N THR A 118 23.26 -15.38 15.30
CA THR A 118 22.88 -16.80 15.35
C THR A 118 23.32 -17.46 16.65
N ARG A 119 24.54 -17.16 17.14
CA ARG A 119 25.08 -17.73 18.39
C ARG A 119 24.28 -17.29 19.60
N ASN A 120 23.81 -16.05 19.63
CA ASN A 120 23.01 -15.50 20.73
C ASN A 120 21.49 -15.67 20.52
N LYS A 121 21.05 -16.63 19.70
CA LYS A 121 19.62 -16.88 19.40
C LYS A 121 18.85 -15.59 19.09
N TYR A 122 19.47 -14.70 18.30
CA TYR A 122 18.97 -13.39 17.88
C TYR A 122 18.69 -12.36 18.98
N ASN A 123 19.10 -12.59 20.24
CA ASN A 123 18.87 -11.63 21.35
C ASN A 123 19.48 -10.24 21.09
N SER A 124 20.62 -10.18 20.43
CA SER A 124 21.31 -8.92 20.09
C SER A 124 20.84 -8.31 18.76
N HIS A 125 19.92 -8.96 18.05
CA HIS A 125 19.41 -8.49 16.76
C HIS A 125 18.62 -7.19 16.95
N PRO A 126 18.70 -6.21 16.02
CA PRO A 126 17.97 -4.94 16.14
C PRO A 126 16.46 -5.11 16.37
N ILE A 127 15.83 -6.06 15.67
CA ILE A 127 14.40 -6.37 15.86
C ILE A 127 14.12 -6.87 17.28
N ALA A 128 15.00 -7.70 17.86
CA ALA A 128 14.81 -8.21 19.22
C ALA A 128 14.93 -7.09 20.26
N LYS A 129 15.89 -6.17 20.05
CA LYS A 129 16.03 -4.97 20.89
C LYS A 129 14.81 -4.06 20.78
N GLN A 130 14.26 -3.87 19.59
CA GLN A 130 13.02 -3.11 19.40
C GLN A 130 11.83 -3.77 20.11
N LEU A 131 11.67 -5.08 19.98
CA LEU A 131 10.60 -5.83 20.67
C LEU A 131 10.75 -5.79 22.19
N ALA A 132 11.98 -5.77 22.71
CA ALA A 132 12.23 -5.61 24.13
C ALA A 132 11.75 -4.25 24.67
N LEU A 133 11.85 -3.18 23.87
CA LEU A 133 11.35 -1.84 24.22
C LEU A 133 9.82 -1.73 24.17
N LEU A 134 9.16 -2.61 23.42
CA LEU A 134 7.69 -2.71 23.33
C LEU A 134 7.11 -3.58 24.46
N GLY A 135 7.93 -4.39 25.12
CA GLY A 135 7.49 -5.18 26.26
C GLY A 135 7.34 -4.31 27.51
N ASN A 136 6.30 -4.57 28.30
CA ASN A 136 6.25 -4.08 29.68
C ASN A 136 7.44 -4.75 30.39
N GLY A 137 8.41 -3.99 30.92
CA GLY A 137 9.79 -4.42 31.24
C GLY A 137 10.05 -5.73 32.01
N THR A 138 9.01 -6.46 32.42
CA THR A 138 9.04 -7.85 32.90
C THR A 138 8.97 -8.90 31.78
N SER A 139 8.47 -8.53 30.60
CA SER A 139 8.24 -9.43 29.46
C SER A 139 9.47 -9.52 28.57
N SER A 140 9.88 -10.76 28.26
CA SER A 140 10.94 -10.97 27.27
C SER A 140 10.47 -10.57 25.87
N TRP A 141 11.38 -10.11 25.01
CA TRP A 141 11.06 -9.81 23.60
C TRP A 141 10.41 -10.98 22.86
N ARG A 142 10.65 -12.22 23.30
CA ARG A 142 10.04 -13.44 22.76
C ARG A 142 8.55 -13.54 23.07
N ALA A 143 8.10 -13.02 24.22
CA ALA A 143 6.67 -12.98 24.56
C ALA A 143 5.93 -12.03 23.61
N VAL A 144 6.50 -10.84 23.36
CA VAL A 144 5.98 -9.89 22.38
C VAL A 144 5.98 -10.50 20.98
N ALA A 145 7.08 -11.16 20.59
CA ALA A 145 7.15 -11.87 19.30
C ALA A 145 6.08 -12.96 19.15
N SER A 146 5.79 -13.69 20.23
CA SER A 146 4.76 -14.72 20.24
C SER A 146 3.36 -14.13 20.06
N SER A 147 3.05 -13.01 20.73
CA SER A 147 1.78 -12.29 20.54
C SER A 147 1.61 -11.84 19.08
N ILE A 148 2.65 -11.24 18.51
CA ILE A 148 2.63 -10.83 17.10
C ILE A 148 2.42 -12.03 16.17
N ASN A 149 3.12 -13.14 16.39
CA ASN A 149 2.95 -14.34 15.57
C ASN A 149 1.53 -14.92 15.64
N VAL A 150 0.88 -14.87 16.82
CA VAL A 150 -0.50 -15.35 16.99
C VAL A 150 -1.48 -14.45 16.23
N GLU A 151 -1.35 -13.13 16.36
CA GLU A 151 -2.20 -12.18 15.64
C GLU A 151 -1.96 -12.22 14.13
N PHE A 152 -0.70 -12.36 13.69
CA PHE A 152 -0.35 -12.42 12.28
C PHE A 152 -0.96 -13.63 11.55
N ARG A 153 -1.23 -14.72 12.26
CA ARG A 153 -1.89 -15.91 11.69
C ARG A 153 -3.37 -15.70 11.41
N ARG A 154 -3.99 -14.67 12.00
CA ARG A 154 -5.41 -14.39 11.76
C ARG A 154 -5.63 -13.90 10.33
N VAL A 155 -6.83 -14.16 9.80
CA VAL A 155 -7.20 -13.83 8.42
C VAL A 155 -7.56 -12.34 8.30
N ASP A 156 -8.06 -11.76 9.38
CA ASP A 156 -8.56 -10.39 9.47
C ASP A 156 -7.45 -9.33 9.60
N LYS A 157 -6.25 -9.57 9.06
CA LYS A 157 -5.17 -8.58 9.02
C LYS A 157 -5.26 -7.72 7.77
N PHE A 158 -4.98 -6.43 7.93
CA PHE A 158 -4.83 -5.53 6.79
C PHE A 158 -3.39 -5.57 6.27
N THR A 159 -3.20 -5.76 4.97
CA THR A 159 -1.88 -5.80 4.34
C THR A 159 -1.86 -5.02 3.03
N THR A 160 -0.93 -4.07 2.88
CA THR A 160 -0.73 -3.29 1.66
C THR A 160 0.75 -3.17 1.30
N GLY A 161 1.05 -2.86 0.04
CA GLY A 161 2.40 -2.59 -0.47
C GLY A 161 3.05 -3.78 -1.19
N ALA A 162 4.17 -3.49 -1.87
CA ALA A 162 4.92 -4.49 -2.61
C ALA A 162 5.58 -5.53 -1.68
N PRO A 163 5.86 -6.77 -2.14
CA PRO A 163 6.45 -7.82 -1.30
C PRO A 163 7.74 -7.44 -0.56
N GLY A 164 8.55 -6.54 -1.13
CA GLY A 164 9.79 -6.03 -0.50
C GLY A 164 9.56 -4.97 0.58
N ARG A 165 8.41 -4.28 0.57
CA ARG A 165 8.04 -3.27 1.57
C ARG A 165 6.53 -3.30 1.82
N ARG A 166 6.11 -4.03 2.85
CA ARG A 166 4.70 -4.23 3.21
C ARG A 166 4.36 -3.57 4.53
N VAL A 167 3.17 -2.99 4.58
CA VAL A 167 2.54 -2.49 5.80
C VAL A 167 1.50 -3.51 6.21
N ILE A 168 1.57 -3.96 7.45
CA ILE A 168 0.69 -4.96 8.03
C ILE A 168 0.10 -4.37 9.30
N VAL A 169 -1.22 -4.40 9.42
CA VAL A 169 -1.95 -3.94 10.61
C VAL A 169 -2.78 -5.10 11.14
N THR A 170 -2.50 -5.49 12.38
CA THR A 170 -3.27 -6.49 13.14
C THR A 170 -4.17 -5.78 14.15
N ASP A 171 -4.77 -6.49 15.10
CA ASP A 171 -5.62 -5.87 16.13
C ASP A 171 -4.83 -4.96 17.07
N SER A 172 -3.60 -5.34 17.40
CA SER A 172 -2.76 -4.60 18.37
C SER A 172 -1.47 -4.04 17.78
N TRP A 173 -1.07 -4.44 16.57
CA TRP A 173 0.24 -4.08 16.01
C TRP A 173 0.13 -3.36 14.66
N VAL A 174 1.00 -2.37 14.48
CA VAL A 174 1.30 -1.76 13.20
C VAL A 174 2.74 -2.11 12.84
N ILE A 175 2.91 -2.79 11.71
CA ILE A 175 4.18 -3.36 11.29
C ILE A 175 4.52 -2.85 9.89
N LEU A 176 5.71 -2.29 9.75
CA LEU A 176 6.31 -1.93 8.46
C LEU A 176 7.50 -2.86 8.20
N THR A 177 7.34 -3.76 7.25
CA THR A 177 8.42 -4.62 6.78
C THR A 177 9.14 -3.95 5.61
N SER A 178 10.47 -4.08 5.59
CA SER A 178 11.34 -3.63 4.50
C SER A 178 12.44 -4.67 4.27
N THR A 179 13.31 -4.43 3.28
CA THR A 179 14.42 -5.32 2.93
C THR A 179 15.40 -5.51 4.10
N TYR A 180 15.72 -4.42 4.81
CA TYR A 180 16.79 -4.42 5.85
C TYR A 180 16.29 -4.19 7.27
N TYR A 181 15.05 -3.74 7.44
CA TYR A 181 14.49 -3.39 8.74
C TYR A 181 13.03 -3.79 8.81
N VAL A 182 12.57 -4.00 10.04
CA VAL A 182 11.16 -4.17 10.37
C VAL A 182 10.87 -3.22 11.51
N TYR A 183 9.95 -2.28 11.29
CA TYR A 183 9.45 -1.42 12.35
C TYR A 183 8.14 -1.99 12.86
N ILE A 184 8.00 -2.01 14.18
CA ILE A 184 6.85 -2.54 14.90
C ILE A 184 6.47 -1.48 15.92
N ALA A 185 5.18 -1.18 15.99
CA ALA A 185 4.61 -0.36 17.04
C ALA A 185 3.29 -0.94 17.51
N HIS A 186 2.98 -0.72 18.79
CA HIS A 186 1.75 -1.16 19.42
C HIS A 186 0.67 -0.08 19.25
N GLN A 187 -0.54 -0.46 18.83
CA GLN A 187 -1.59 0.50 18.46
C GLN A 187 -1.99 1.43 19.60
N ASN A 188 -2.03 0.93 20.84
CA ASN A 188 -2.38 1.76 22.00
C ASN A 188 -1.31 2.79 22.35
N ASP A 189 -0.08 2.62 21.85
CA ASP A 189 1.08 3.44 22.20
C ASP A 189 1.59 4.28 21.02
N ILE A 190 0.74 4.54 20.02
CA ILE A 190 1.09 5.35 18.86
C ILE A 190 0.14 6.51 18.64
N HIS A 191 0.68 7.56 18.04
CA HIS A 191 -0.06 8.61 17.37
C HIS A 191 0.13 8.47 15.86
N LEU A 192 -0.98 8.30 15.14
CA LEU A 192 -1.02 8.22 13.69
C LEU A 192 -1.40 9.60 13.13
N ALA A 193 -0.47 10.23 12.41
CA ALA A 193 -0.71 11.54 11.80
C ALA A 193 -0.63 11.44 10.26
N LEU A 194 -1.67 11.89 9.56
CA LEU A 194 -1.63 12.06 8.11
C LEU A 194 -0.74 13.26 7.78
N SER A 195 0.37 12.99 7.08
CA SER A 195 1.45 13.95 6.86
C SER A 195 1.43 14.60 5.48
N ASN A 196 1.15 13.82 4.44
CA ASN A 196 1.17 14.29 3.05
C ASN A 196 0.29 13.42 2.15
N SER A 197 -0.14 13.98 1.01
CA SER A 197 -0.70 13.25 -0.13
C SER A 197 0.16 13.48 -1.36
N GLU A 198 0.59 12.41 -2.01
CA GLU A 198 1.32 12.44 -3.28
C GLU A 198 0.39 11.99 -4.40
N GLU A 199 0.27 12.77 -5.46
CA GLU A 199 -0.51 12.43 -6.64
C GLU A 199 0.45 12.00 -7.76
N HIS A 200 0.16 10.87 -8.38
CA HIS A 200 0.88 10.40 -9.56
C HIS A 200 -0.10 10.33 -10.72
N ASP A 201 0.11 11.18 -11.72
CA ASP A 201 -0.83 11.38 -12.83
C ASP A 201 -0.85 10.25 -13.86
N ILE A 202 0.05 9.27 -13.79
CA ILE A 202 0.22 8.32 -14.90
C ILE A 202 0.58 6.92 -14.40
N HIS A 203 -0.41 6.03 -14.32
CA HIS A 203 -0.17 4.60 -14.43
C HIS A 203 -0.53 4.20 -15.88
N TYR A 204 0.42 3.64 -16.63
CA TYR A 204 0.28 3.30 -18.06
C TYR A 204 -0.91 2.35 -18.34
N GLU A 205 -1.38 1.63 -17.33
CA GLU A 205 -2.45 0.64 -17.46
C GLU A 205 -3.85 1.14 -17.10
N SER A 206 -4.01 2.22 -16.33
CA SER A 206 -5.33 2.58 -15.77
C SER A 206 -5.86 3.97 -16.09
N MET A 207 -5.10 4.87 -16.73
CA MET A 207 -5.55 6.24 -17.12
C MET A 207 -6.19 7.06 -15.96
N THR A 208 -6.05 6.61 -14.70
CA THR A 208 -6.59 7.25 -13.51
C THR A 208 -5.46 7.74 -12.63
N SER A 209 -5.55 8.99 -12.15
CA SER A 209 -4.62 9.54 -11.15
C SER A 209 -4.67 8.71 -9.87
N VAL A 210 -3.53 8.19 -9.41
CA VAL A 210 -3.44 7.44 -8.15
C VAL A 210 -2.94 8.38 -7.06
N GLN A 211 -3.71 8.53 -5.98
CA GLN A 211 -3.31 9.29 -4.80
C GLN A 211 -2.71 8.34 -3.76
N PHE A 212 -1.50 8.63 -3.29
CA PHE A 212 -0.88 7.96 -2.17
C PHE A 212 -0.88 8.85 -0.93
N LEU A 213 -1.34 8.30 0.18
CA LEU A 213 -1.35 8.95 1.49
C LEU A 213 -0.12 8.50 2.28
N LYS A 214 0.53 9.46 2.95
CA LYS A 214 1.67 9.21 3.84
C LYS A 214 1.29 9.47 5.29
N PHE A 215 1.37 8.44 6.10
CA PHE A 215 1.11 8.48 7.54
C PHE A 215 2.42 8.43 8.31
N ASN A 216 2.53 9.23 9.37
CA ASN A 216 3.61 9.14 10.33
C ASN A 216 3.14 8.39 11.57
N VAL A 217 3.86 7.33 11.92
CA VAL A 217 3.65 6.54 13.12
C VAL A 217 4.65 7.01 14.16
N ILE A 218 4.16 7.66 15.21
CA ILE A 218 4.98 8.17 16.31
C ILE A 218 4.61 7.39 17.56
N SER A 219 5.56 6.67 18.12
CA SER A 219 5.38 5.96 19.39
C SER A 219 5.46 6.93 20.57
N ILE A 220 4.70 6.67 21.63
CA ILE A 220 4.80 7.40 22.91
C ILE A 220 6.18 7.16 23.54
N ASN A 221 6.73 5.95 23.40
CA ASN A 221 8.08 5.66 23.85
C ASN A 221 9.11 6.31 22.91
N PRO A 222 9.92 7.30 23.37
CA PRO A 222 10.88 8.02 22.54
C PRO A 222 12.09 7.18 22.12
N ALA A 223 12.31 6.01 22.75
CA ALA A 223 13.35 5.07 22.35
C ALA A 223 13.04 4.36 21.02
N LEU A 224 11.77 4.35 20.62
CA LEU A 224 11.32 3.78 19.35
C LEU A 224 11.39 4.83 18.25
N LYS A 225 12.07 4.49 17.16
CA LYS A 225 12.20 5.39 16.00
C LYS A 225 10.84 5.57 15.33
N PRO A 226 10.40 6.81 15.05
CA PRO A 226 9.21 7.04 14.25
C PRO A 226 9.44 6.55 12.83
N PHE A 227 8.37 6.10 12.17
CA PHE A 227 8.43 5.62 10.80
C PHE A 227 7.21 6.08 10.01
N SER A 228 7.36 6.17 8.68
CA SER A 228 6.28 6.57 7.79
C SER A 228 5.75 5.38 6.99
N ILE A 229 4.43 5.30 6.92
CA ILE A 229 3.64 4.36 6.11
C ILE A 229 3.14 5.09 4.88
N ARG A 230 3.16 4.42 3.72
CA ARG A 230 2.58 4.90 2.47
C ARG A 230 1.50 3.93 2.03
N LEU A 231 0.33 4.44 1.66
CA LEU A 231 -0.84 3.65 1.29
C LEU A 231 -1.61 4.34 0.15
N ASN A 232 -2.23 3.57 -0.74
CA ASN A 232 -3.13 4.10 -1.75
C ASN A 232 -4.41 4.66 -1.09
N ALA A 233 -4.89 5.82 -1.51
CA ALA A 233 -6.10 6.43 -0.98
C ALA A 233 -7.34 5.51 -1.05
N LEU A 234 -7.41 4.60 -2.03
CA LEU A 234 -8.49 3.62 -2.14
C LEU A 234 -8.54 2.62 -0.97
N GLU A 235 -7.39 2.28 -0.39
CA GLU A 235 -7.27 1.35 0.73
C GLU A 235 -7.42 2.05 2.10
N TYR A 236 -7.66 3.37 2.11
CA TYR A 236 -7.71 4.15 3.34
C TYR A 236 -8.85 3.70 4.26
N LYS A 237 -10.00 3.35 3.68
CA LYS A 237 -11.16 2.89 4.44
C LYS A 237 -10.84 1.59 5.17
N ASP A 238 -10.26 0.62 4.47
CA ASP A 238 -9.90 -0.68 5.04
C ASP A 238 -8.85 -0.54 6.16
N LEU A 239 -7.86 0.36 5.97
CA LEU A 239 -6.90 0.69 7.01
C LEU A 239 -7.60 1.32 8.23
N LYS A 240 -8.50 2.28 8.01
CA LYS A 240 -9.22 2.97 9.08
C LYS A 240 -10.12 2.02 9.85
N ASP A 241 -10.78 1.10 9.17
CA ASP A 241 -11.68 0.11 9.78
C ASP A 241 -10.89 -0.90 10.63
N LYS A 242 -9.62 -1.16 10.29
CA LYS A 242 -8.74 -2.05 11.07
C LYS A 242 -8.05 -1.38 12.26
N LEU A 243 -7.85 -0.06 12.20
CA LEU A 243 -7.16 0.68 13.27
C LEU A 243 -8.08 0.92 14.46
N THR A 244 -7.58 0.65 15.66
CA THR A 244 -8.26 1.01 16.92
C THR A 244 -7.97 2.46 17.32
N THR A 245 -6.83 2.99 16.89
CA THR A 245 -6.35 4.33 17.24
C THR A 245 -6.82 5.38 16.22
N PRO A 246 -7.30 6.55 16.67
CA PRO A 246 -7.75 7.59 15.74
C PRO A 246 -6.59 8.15 14.91
N ILE A 247 -6.86 8.41 13.63
CA ILE A 247 -5.93 9.07 12.72
C ILE A 247 -6.13 10.58 12.82
N VAL A 248 -5.05 11.30 13.18
CA VAL A 248 -5.05 12.77 13.23
C VAL A 248 -4.73 13.32 11.83
N ASN A 249 -5.67 14.05 11.24
CA ASN A 249 -5.42 14.76 9.99
C ASN A 249 -4.70 16.09 10.27
N ALA A 250 -3.37 16.04 10.37
CA ALA A 250 -2.57 17.18 10.82
C ALA A 250 -2.61 18.41 9.89
N ARG A 251 -3.08 18.26 8.65
CA ARG A 251 -3.07 19.32 7.62
C ARG A 251 -4.39 19.47 6.86
N ASN A 252 -5.49 18.91 7.36
CA ASN A 252 -6.77 18.84 6.61
C ASN A 252 -6.58 18.36 5.16
N ILE A 253 -5.71 17.37 4.97
CA ILE A 253 -5.43 16.81 3.64
C ILE A 253 -6.71 16.18 3.13
N VAL A 254 -7.16 16.63 1.94
CA VAL A 254 -8.32 16.09 1.25
C VAL A 254 -7.94 14.72 0.70
N ILE A 255 -8.51 13.67 1.30
CA ILE A 255 -8.40 12.31 0.78
C ILE A 255 -9.38 12.22 -0.38
N LYS A 256 -8.86 12.10 -1.61
CA LYS A 256 -9.68 11.93 -2.81
C LYS A 256 -10.36 10.56 -2.69
N GLN A 257 -11.67 10.57 -2.40
CA GLN A 257 -12.51 9.37 -2.51
C GLN A 257 -12.55 8.93 -3.98
N SER A 258 -12.99 7.71 -4.29
CA SER A 258 -13.11 7.26 -5.69
C SER A 258 -13.97 8.25 -6.50
N LEU A 259 -13.76 8.36 -7.82
CA LEU A 259 -14.61 9.22 -8.67
C LEU A 259 -16.11 8.93 -8.46
N SER A 260 -16.45 7.65 -8.26
CA SER A 260 -17.80 7.23 -7.91
C SER A 260 -18.27 7.78 -6.56
N ASP A 261 -17.43 7.79 -5.53
CA ASP A 261 -17.79 8.34 -4.22
C ASP A 261 -17.92 9.87 -4.26
N GLN A 262 -17.02 10.57 -4.96
CA GLN A 262 -17.12 12.02 -5.19
C GLN A 262 -18.41 12.37 -5.93
N PHE A 263 -18.76 11.57 -6.95
CA PHE A 263 -20.04 11.71 -7.63
C PHE A 263 -21.22 11.44 -6.69
N LEU A 264 -21.16 10.40 -5.86
CA LEU A 264 -22.25 10.10 -4.92
C LEU A 264 -22.47 11.21 -3.90
N ASP A 265 -21.39 11.84 -3.42
CA ASP A 265 -21.46 13.01 -2.53
C ASP A 265 -22.09 14.21 -3.26
N ALA A 266 -21.67 14.51 -4.49
CA ALA A 266 -22.25 15.58 -5.30
C ALA A 266 -23.72 15.32 -5.66
N PHE A 267 -24.05 14.09 -6.05
CA PHE A 267 -25.40 13.62 -6.33
C PHE A 267 -26.29 13.75 -5.10
N ARG A 268 -25.83 13.28 -3.93
CA ARG A 268 -26.55 13.43 -2.67
C ARG A 268 -26.77 14.89 -2.31
N HIS A 269 -25.76 15.74 -2.49
CA HIS A 269 -25.88 17.17 -2.23
C HIS A 269 -26.95 17.80 -3.12
N GLN A 270 -26.93 17.53 -4.43
CA GLN A 270 -27.95 18.01 -5.36
C GLN A 270 -29.35 17.51 -4.99
N VAL A 271 -29.51 16.22 -4.68
CA VAL A 271 -30.82 15.64 -4.32
C VAL A 271 -31.37 16.21 -3.01
N ASN A 272 -30.51 16.65 -2.07
CA ASN A 272 -30.96 17.35 -0.88
C ASN A 272 -31.54 18.75 -1.18
N LEU A 273 -31.14 19.36 -2.30
CA LEU A 273 -31.64 20.66 -2.75
C LEU A 273 -32.90 20.53 -3.63
N ASN A 274 -33.16 19.34 -4.16
CA ASN A 274 -34.36 19.06 -4.95
C ASN A 274 -35.62 19.09 -4.08
N GLN A 275 -36.78 19.19 -4.74
CA GLN A 275 -38.06 19.09 -4.05
C GLN A 275 -38.24 17.70 -3.41
N VAL A 276 -38.96 17.71 -2.29
CA VAL A 276 -39.27 16.51 -1.52
C VAL A 276 -40.62 15.95 -1.98
N PHE A 277 -40.72 14.63 -2.09
CA PHE A 277 -41.96 13.94 -2.37
C PHE A 277 -42.64 13.53 -1.07
N HIS A 278 -43.82 14.11 -0.81
CA HIS A 278 -44.68 13.71 0.30
C HIS A 278 -45.41 12.42 -0.04
N MET A 279 -45.20 11.38 0.76
CA MET A 279 -45.86 10.10 0.56
C MET A 279 -47.33 10.19 1.01
N PRO A 280 -48.29 9.72 0.19
CA PRO A 280 -49.66 9.55 0.65
C PRO A 280 -49.73 8.52 1.80
N ASP A 281 -50.62 8.72 2.77
CA ASP A 281 -50.79 7.82 3.94
C ASP A 281 -51.09 6.36 3.58
N THR A 282 -51.50 6.09 2.34
CA THR A 282 -51.79 4.74 1.80
C THR A 282 -50.56 4.05 1.20
N MET A 283 -49.41 4.73 1.12
CA MET A 283 -48.21 4.25 0.45
C MET A 283 -47.07 4.06 1.45
N GLU A 284 -46.69 2.81 1.69
CA GLU A 284 -45.53 2.47 2.52
C GLU A 284 -44.26 2.35 1.67
N ALA A 285 -43.11 2.65 2.28
CA ALA A 285 -41.80 2.53 1.65
C ALA A 285 -41.28 1.09 1.78
N ASP A 286 -41.07 0.43 0.65
CA ASP A 286 -40.52 -0.93 0.62
C ASP A 286 -39.01 -0.93 0.91
N THR A 287 -38.45 -2.11 1.18
CA THR A 287 -36.99 -2.27 1.23
C THR A 287 -36.37 -1.99 -0.14
N CYS A 288 -35.23 -1.27 -0.15
CA CYS A 288 -34.51 -0.93 -1.37
C CYS A 288 -34.10 -2.20 -2.15
N ILE A 289 -34.53 -2.30 -3.42
CA ILE A 289 -34.27 -3.48 -4.25
C ILE A 289 -32.79 -3.62 -4.67
N GLY A 290 -32.02 -2.54 -4.57
CA GLY A 290 -30.59 -2.53 -4.91
C GLY A 290 -29.70 -3.13 -3.81
N CYS A 291 -29.84 -2.66 -2.57
CA CYS A 291 -28.99 -3.10 -1.47
C CYS A 291 -29.65 -4.14 -0.55
N MET A 292 -30.98 -4.24 -0.55
CA MET A 292 -31.78 -5.08 0.35
C MET A 292 -31.48 -4.85 1.85
N GLN A 293 -30.89 -3.71 2.22
CA GLN A 293 -30.46 -3.40 3.59
C GLN A 293 -31.18 -2.20 4.21
N LYS A 294 -31.60 -1.23 3.39
CA LYS A 294 -32.24 0.02 3.82
C LYS A 294 -33.62 0.16 3.18
N GLU A 295 -34.51 0.92 3.81
CA GLU A 295 -35.78 1.33 3.20
C GLU A 295 -35.55 2.23 1.99
N SER A 296 -36.49 2.24 1.05
CA SER A 296 -36.49 3.20 -0.06
C SER A 296 -36.74 4.61 0.46
N ASP A 297 -35.89 5.56 0.10
CA ASP A 297 -35.93 6.94 0.57
C ASP A 297 -35.99 7.96 -0.57
N ILE A 298 -36.17 7.50 -1.81
CA ILE A 298 -36.29 8.36 -3.00
C ILE A 298 -37.44 7.96 -3.94
N LYS A 299 -37.93 8.93 -4.70
CA LYS A 299 -38.84 8.75 -5.83
C LYS A 299 -38.39 9.57 -7.03
N LEU A 300 -38.60 9.03 -8.22
CA LEU A 300 -38.35 9.75 -9.47
C LEU A 300 -39.62 10.51 -9.88
N VAL A 301 -39.54 11.83 -9.96
CA VAL A 301 -40.63 12.73 -10.38
C VAL A 301 -40.05 13.72 -11.39
N LYS A 302 -40.68 13.89 -12.55
CA LYS A 302 -40.17 14.81 -13.56
C LYS A 302 -40.30 16.25 -13.06
N LEU A 303 -39.17 16.89 -12.78
CA LEU A 303 -39.07 18.27 -12.30
C LEU A 303 -38.17 19.13 -13.18
N CYS A 304 -37.35 18.52 -14.04
CA CYS A 304 -36.50 19.27 -14.95
C CYS A 304 -37.27 19.86 -16.15
N ASP A 305 -36.92 21.09 -16.52
CA ASP A 305 -37.35 21.76 -17.74
C ASP A 305 -36.39 21.44 -18.90
N SER A 306 -36.26 20.15 -19.25
CA SER A 306 -35.43 19.74 -20.39
C SER A 306 -36.18 19.96 -21.72
N THR A 307 -35.78 20.99 -22.47
CA THR A 307 -36.25 21.28 -23.84
C THR A 307 -35.41 20.59 -24.94
N GLU A 308 -34.30 19.95 -24.60
CA GLU A 308 -33.38 19.33 -25.58
C GLU A 308 -33.55 17.81 -25.78
N VAL A 309 -32.89 17.32 -26.84
CA VAL A 309 -33.05 16.06 -27.58
C VAL A 309 -32.59 14.84 -26.78
N GLU A 310 -33.28 14.53 -25.68
CA GLU A 310 -33.33 13.21 -25.00
C GLU A 310 -34.16 13.33 -23.70
N GLN A 311 -35.41 13.76 -23.87
CA GLN A 311 -36.27 14.29 -22.80
C GLN A 311 -36.46 13.32 -21.63
N CYS A 312 -36.31 13.85 -20.41
CA CYS A 312 -36.73 13.15 -19.21
C CYS A 312 -38.26 12.96 -19.23
N VAL A 313 -38.73 11.81 -18.78
CA VAL A 313 -40.14 11.43 -18.77
C VAL A 313 -40.62 11.09 -17.37
N GLN A 314 -41.91 11.25 -17.11
CA GLN A 314 -42.49 10.94 -15.81
C GLN A 314 -42.37 9.44 -15.51
N CYS A 315 -41.77 9.12 -14.36
CA CYS A 315 -41.71 7.77 -13.83
C CYS A 315 -42.94 7.47 -12.96
N TYR A 316 -43.56 6.31 -13.18
CA TYR A 316 -44.73 5.85 -12.41
C TYR A 316 -44.41 4.69 -11.45
N CYS A 317 -43.14 4.36 -11.28
CA CYS A 317 -42.73 3.34 -10.31
C CYS A 317 -43.00 3.81 -8.87
N ARG A 318 -43.25 2.84 -7.99
CA ARG A 318 -43.25 3.07 -6.55
C ARG A 318 -41.83 3.41 -6.07
N PRO A 319 -41.67 4.09 -4.92
CA PRO A 319 -40.38 4.20 -4.25
C PRO A 319 -39.89 2.79 -3.89
N MET A 320 -38.80 2.37 -4.52
CA MET A 320 -38.22 1.02 -4.34
C MET A 320 -36.69 1.07 -4.21
N TRP A 321 -36.11 2.26 -4.22
CA TRP A 321 -34.66 2.47 -4.25
C TRP A 321 -34.26 3.41 -3.12
N CYS A 322 -33.07 3.20 -2.57
CA CYS A 322 -32.43 4.17 -1.70
C CYS A 322 -31.51 5.10 -2.51
N LEU A 323 -31.23 6.28 -1.96
CA LEU A 323 -30.43 7.33 -2.57
C LEU A 323 -29.07 6.84 -3.05
N GLU A 324 -28.37 6.05 -2.22
CA GLU A 324 -27.05 5.49 -2.54
C GLU A 324 -27.11 4.54 -3.74
N CYS A 325 -28.11 3.65 -3.78
CA CYS A 325 -28.25 2.69 -4.89
C CYS A 325 -28.64 3.39 -6.19
N MET A 326 -29.51 4.40 -6.11
CA MET A 326 -29.89 5.18 -7.29
C MET A 326 -28.71 6.01 -7.82
N GLY A 327 -27.93 6.63 -6.94
CA GLY A 327 -26.72 7.36 -7.34
C GLY A 327 -25.69 6.45 -8.01
N LYS A 328 -25.46 5.25 -7.46
CA LYS A 328 -24.54 4.25 -8.06
C LYS A 328 -25.02 3.81 -9.44
N TRP A 329 -26.32 3.55 -9.56
CA TRP A 329 -26.92 3.23 -10.85
C TRP A 329 -26.74 4.37 -11.85
N PHE A 330 -27.03 5.60 -11.44
CA PHE A 330 -26.88 6.78 -12.29
C PHE A 330 -25.44 6.91 -12.82
N ALA A 331 -24.45 6.83 -11.94
CA ALA A 331 -23.03 6.90 -12.29
C ALA A 331 -22.62 5.81 -13.28
N SER A 332 -23.10 4.57 -13.08
CA SER A 332 -22.78 3.42 -13.96
C SER A 332 -23.29 3.56 -15.39
N ARG A 333 -24.25 4.47 -15.62
CA ARG A 333 -24.86 4.73 -16.94
C ARG A 333 -24.25 5.93 -17.65
N GLN A 334 -23.33 6.64 -17.01
CA GLN A 334 -22.63 7.77 -17.62
C GLN A 334 -21.42 7.32 -18.42
N ASP A 335 -20.95 8.19 -19.31
CA ASP A 335 -19.71 7.99 -20.07
C ASP A 335 -18.50 8.00 -19.12
N GLN A 336 -17.88 6.84 -18.93
CA GLN A 336 -16.75 6.68 -18.02
C GLN A 336 -15.48 7.42 -18.50
N GLN A 337 -15.41 7.80 -19.77
CA GLN A 337 -14.29 8.57 -20.33
C GLN A 337 -14.42 10.07 -20.06
N ARG A 338 -15.62 10.54 -19.66
CA ARG A 338 -15.95 11.95 -19.45
C ARG A 338 -16.66 12.19 -18.11
N PRO A 339 -15.96 12.02 -16.97
CA PRO A 339 -16.54 12.20 -15.64
C PRO A 339 -17.06 13.62 -15.37
N GLU A 340 -16.53 14.63 -16.05
CA GLU A 340 -16.92 16.03 -15.89
C GLU A 340 -18.38 16.34 -16.30
N VAL A 341 -19.00 15.48 -17.11
CA VAL A 341 -20.41 15.63 -17.53
C VAL A 341 -21.38 14.68 -16.84
N TRP A 342 -20.94 13.91 -15.84
CA TRP A 342 -21.82 12.96 -15.18
C TRP A 342 -23.04 13.64 -14.54
N MET A 343 -22.85 14.78 -13.88
CA MET A 343 -23.96 15.49 -13.22
C MET A 343 -24.99 16.08 -14.20
N SER A 344 -24.58 16.43 -15.42
CA SER A 344 -25.47 16.95 -16.47
C SER A 344 -26.07 15.85 -17.35
N GLY A 345 -25.65 14.61 -17.16
CA GLY A 345 -26.18 13.47 -17.91
C GLY A 345 -27.59 13.06 -17.49
N SER A 346 -28.04 11.97 -18.09
CA SER A 346 -29.33 11.35 -17.78
C SER A 346 -29.16 9.84 -17.65
N SER A 347 -30.11 9.18 -17.01
CA SER A 347 -30.09 7.74 -16.80
C SER A 347 -31.49 7.14 -16.96
N PRO A 348 -31.64 5.91 -17.46
CA PRO A 348 -32.91 5.22 -17.43
C PRO A 348 -33.21 4.68 -16.03
N CYS A 349 -34.47 4.77 -15.59
CA CYS A 349 -34.93 4.14 -14.36
C CYS A 349 -34.61 2.63 -14.40
N PRO A 350 -34.00 2.06 -13.34
CA PRO A 350 -33.65 0.63 -13.31
C PRO A 350 -34.85 -0.30 -13.54
N THR A 351 -36.06 0.15 -13.16
CA THR A 351 -37.27 -0.66 -13.19
C THR A 351 -38.06 -0.48 -14.48
N CYS A 352 -38.45 0.74 -14.82
CA CYS A 352 -39.32 1.02 -15.98
C CYS A 352 -38.61 1.67 -17.16
N ARG A 353 -37.30 1.94 -17.04
CA ARG A 353 -36.46 2.61 -18.04
C ARG A 353 -36.90 4.04 -18.40
N ALA A 354 -37.85 4.63 -17.66
CA ALA A 354 -38.17 6.05 -17.75
C ALA A 354 -36.90 6.87 -17.55
N LYS A 355 -36.57 7.70 -18.54
CA LYS A 355 -35.37 8.52 -18.53
C LYS A 355 -35.52 9.67 -17.55
N PHE A 356 -34.50 9.91 -16.73
CA PHE A 356 -34.49 10.93 -15.69
C PHE A 356 -33.10 11.56 -15.56
N CYS A 357 -33.04 12.78 -15.03
CA CYS A 357 -31.78 13.44 -14.65
C CYS A 357 -31.71 13.62 -13.12
N VAL A 358 -30.58 14.12 -12.60
CA VAL A 358 -30.39 14.30 -11.15
C VAL A 358 -31.46 15.19 -10.51
N LEU A 359 -32.03 16.14 -11.25
CA LEU A 359 -33.07 17.06 -10.77
C LEU A 359 -34.42 16.37 -10.57
N ASP A 360 -34.66 15.24 -11.25
CA ASP A 360 -35.91 14.48 -11.15
C ASP A 360 -35.93 13.54 -9.94
N VAL A 361 -34.88 13.53 -9.12
CA VAL A 361 -34.76 12.64 -7.96
C VAL A 361 -35.22 13.39 -6.71
N CYS A 362 -36.31 12.94 -6.10
CA CYS A 362 -36.89 13.51 -4.90
C CYS A 362 -36.67 12.61 -3.70
N LYS A 363 -36.38 13.19 -2.53
CA LYS A 363 -36.40 12.47 -1.26
C LYS A 363 -37.82 12.21 -0.81
N LEU A 364 -38.05 11.10 -0.12
CA LEU A 364 -39.33 10.81 0.52
C LEU A 364 -39.41 11.50 1.88
N VAL A 365 -40.54 12.12 2.16
CA VAL A 365 -40.94 12.53 3.51
C VAL A 365 -42.33 11.93 3.78
N LYS A 366 -42.48 11.39 4.98
CA LYS A 366 -43.76 10.93 5.50
C LYS A 366 -44.61 12.13 5.90
#